data_AF-A0A415JRQ3-F1
#
_entry.id   AF-A0A415JRQ3-F1
#
_cell.length_a   1.000
_cell.length_b   1.000
_cell.length_c   1.000
_cell.angle_alpha   90.00
_cell.angle_beta   90.00
_cell.angle_gamma   90.00
#
_symmetry.space_group_name_H-M   'P 1'
#
loop_
_entity.id
_entity.type
_entity.pdbx_description
1 polymer ?
#
loop_
_entity_poly.entity_id
_entity_poly.type
_entity_poly.pdbx_seq_one_letter_code
_entity_poly.pdbx_strand_id
1 'polypeptide(L)'
;MMSIDTLLVLDLAEYTTSLEALADQMMLEEPRDIDYMRRRKLDTGREFAVWNFTVGYCMNAADALSLLRAQAAENVNGNTADLATLNNSAARLCDWFSGAFDVTGKMDDTTAVLARSRDLYAQVETHEQFAALTRATERYLVQLQFWVDRQIPWPAISDLVHGYRLRTETGETR
;
A
#
# COMPACT_ATOMS: atom_id res chain seq x y z
N MET A 1 -7.28 -15.62 7.80
CA MET A 1 -6.66 -14.32 8.14
C MET A 1 -6.53 -14.07 9.65
N MET A 2 -5.34 -13.64 10.10
CA MET A 2 -5.16 -13.02 11.42
C MET A 2 -5.98 -11.71 11.48
N SER A 3 -6.57 -11.39 12.63
CA SER A 3 -7.28 -10.12 12.79
C SER A 3 -6.30 -8.94 12.84
N ILE A 4 -6.66 -7.83 12.20
CA ILE A 4 -5.91 -6.58 12.29
C ILE A 4 -5.81 -6.12 13.74
N ASP A 5 -6.89 -6.23 14.53
CA ASP A 5 -6.84 -5.86 15.96
C ASP A 5 -5.75 -6.61 16.75
N THR A 6 -5.52 -7.88 16.39
CA THR A 6 -4.46 -8.70 16.99
C THR A 6 -3.09 -8.25 16.52
N LEU A 7 -2.93 -7.95 15.23
CA LEU A 7 -1.67 -7.43 14.68
C LEU A 7 -1.25 -6.12 15.36
N LEU A 8 -2.19 -5.20 15.59
CA LEU A 8 -1.88 -3.83 16.05
C LEU A 8 -1.34 -3.74 17.47
N VAL A 9 -1.49 -4.77 18.30
CA VAL A 9 -1.01 -4.79 19.69
C VAL A 9 0.35 -5.48 19.87
N LEU A 10 0.88 -6.10 18.81
CA LEU A 10 2.14 -6.82 18.84
C LEU A 10 3.34 -5.89 19.00
N ASP A 11 4.43 -6.39 19.59
CA ASP A 11 5.70 -5.68 19.63
C ASP A 11 6.35 -5.55 18.24
N LEU A 12 7.47 -4.83 18.13
CA LEU A 12 8.15 -4.60 16.86
C LEU A 12 8.49 -5.89 16.11
N ALA A 13 9.02 -6.90 16.81
CA ALA A 13 9.49 -8.13 16.17
C ALA A 13 8.29 -8.98 15.73
N GLU A 14 7.34 -9.21 16.64
CA GLU A 14 6.12 -9.96 16.39
C GLU A 14 5.28 -9.30 15.29
N TYR A 15 5.13 -7.98 15.32
CA TYR A 15 4.41 -7.21 14.31
C TYR A 15 5.06 -7.37 12.93
N THR A 16 6.39 -7.22 12.84
CA THR A 16 7.10 -7.28 11.57
C THR A 16 6.91 -8.64 10.90
N THR A 17 7.10 -9.73 11.65
CA THR A 17 6.88 -11.09 11.14
C THR A 17 5.41 -11.35 10.79
N SER A 18 4.49 -10.88 11.63
CA SER A 18 3.05 -11.12 11.42
C SER A 18 2.48 -10.30 10.26
N LEU A 19 3.03 -9.10 10.00
CA LEU A 19 2.68 -8.27 8.86
C LEU A 19 3.18 -8.89 7.55
N GLU A 20 4.39 -9.46 7.53
CA GLU A 20 4.85 -10.24 6.38
C GLU A 20 3.94 -11.46 6.12
N ALA A 21 3.58 -12.18 7.16
CA ALA A 21 2.66 -13.32 7.05
C ALA A 21 1.26 -12.90 6.57
N LEU A 22 0.78 -11.73 6.99
CA LEU A 22 -0.47 -11.15 6.48
C LEU A 22 -0.36 -10.83 4.99
N ALA A 23 0.73 -10.20 4.55
CA ALA A 23 0.98 -9.94 3.14
C ALA A 23 1.04 -11.23 2.30
N ASP A 24 1.61 -12.31 2.84
CA ASP A 24 1.61 -13.61 2.17
C ASP A 24 0.19 -14.21 2.09
N GLN A 25 -0.62 -14.10 3.14
CA GLN A 25 -2.02 -14.50 3.11
C GLN A 25 -2.82 -13.72 2.07
N MET A 26 -2.54 -12.43 1.91
CA MET A 26 -3.17 -11.60 0.89
C MET A 26 -2.93 -12.08 -0.55
N MET A 27 -1.96 -12.96 -0.82
CA MET A 27 -1.83 -13.56 -2.15
C MET A 27 -3.06 -14.39 -2.54
N LEU A 28 -3.78 -14.95 -1.56
CA LEU A 28 -4.91 -15.86 -1.76
C LEU A 28 -6.23 -15.29 -1.22
N GLU A 29 -6.16 -14.50 -0.15
CA GLU A 29 -7.32 -13.97 0.56
C GLU A 29 -7.46 -12.46 0.28
N GLU A 30 -8.64 -12.04 -0.19
CA GLU A 30 -8.90 -10.61 -0.45
C GLU A 30 -8.98 -9.82 0.87
N PRO A 31 -8.27 -8.69 1.01
CA PRO A 31 -8.34 -7.85 2.20
C PRO A 31 -9.75 -7.27 2.41
N ARG A 32 -10.15 -7.16 3.69
CA ARG A 32 -11.46 -6.64 4.10
C ARG A 32 -11.74 -5.22 3.60
N ASP A 33 -10.73 -4.36 3.54
CA ASP A 33 -10.85 -3.00 2.98
C ASP A 33 -11.41 -2.98 1.55
N ILE A 34 -11.10 -3.99 0.74
CA ILE A 34 -11.55 -4.07 -0.67
C ILE A 34 -13.06 -4.28 -0.73
N ASP A 35 -13.61 -5.15 0.13
CA ASP A 35 -15.05 -5.34 0.25
C ASP A 35 -15.74 -4.05 0.71
N TYR A 36 -15.16 -3.31 1.66
CA TYR A 36 -15.71 -2.04 2.12
C TYR A 36 -15.72 -0.95 1.05
N MET A 37 -14.62 -0.79 0.33
CA MET A 37 -14.56 0.11 -0.82
C MET A 37 -15.60 -0.28 -1.88
N ARG A 38 -15.77 -1.57 -2.18
CA ARG A 38 -16.82 -2.06 -3.11
C ARG A 38 -18.24 -1.81 -2.62
N ARG A 39 -18.52 -1.81 -1.32
CA ARG A 39 -19.87 -1.49 -0.82
C ARG A 39 -20.17 0.00 -0.97
N ARG A 40 -19.19 0.86 -0.67
CA ARG A 40 -19.30 2.32 -0.84
C ARG A 40 -19.54 2.73 -2.30
N LYS A 41 -19.01 1.97 -3.25
CA LYS A 41 -19.28 2.10 -4.69
C LYS A 41 -20.75 2.15 -5.03
N LEU A 42 -21.51 1.28 -4.40
CA LEU A 42 -22.94 1.12 -4.66
C LEU A 42 -23.74 2.34 -4.19
N ASP A 43 -23.21 3.07 -3.19
CA ASP A 43 -23.91 4.19 -2.56
C ASP A 43 -23.67 5.54 -3.28
N THR A 44 -22.50 5.76 -3.88
CA THR A 44 -22.08 7.11 -4.34
C THR A 44 -21.96 7.29 -5.85
N GLY A 45 -21.84 6.20 -6.63
CA GLY A 45 -21.75 6.24 -8.10
C GLY A 45 -20.50 6.95 -8.68
N ARG A 46 -19.56 7.43 -7.85
CA ARG A 46 -18.31 8.09 -8.26
C ARG A 46 -17.11 7.30 -7.78
N GLU A 47 -16.46 6.57 -8.69
CA GLU A 47 -15.76 5.36 -8.25
C GLU A 47 -14.40 5.13 -8.88
N PHE A 48 -14.25 5.29 -10.19
CA PHE A 48 -12.98 4.99 -10.86
C PHE A 48 -11.79 5.80 -10.29
N ALA A 49 -11.99 7.10 -10.01
CA ALA A 49 -10.92 7.95 -9.48
C ALA A 49 -10.44 7.48 -8.09
N VAL A 50 -11.34 7.03 -7.21
CA VAL A 50 -10.98 6.55 -5.88
C VAL A 50 -10.09 5.31 -5.97
N TRP A 51 -10.49 4.32 -6.77
CA TRP A 51 -9.69 3.12 -7.01
C TRP A 51 -8.34 3.48 -7.66
N ASN A 52 -8.34 4.35 -8.67
CA ASN A 52 -7.12 4.77 -9.36
C ASN A 52 -6.13 5.51 -8.44
N PHE A 53 -6.62 6.45 -7.61
CA PHE A 53 -5.77 7.11 -6.61
C PHE A 53 -5.24 6.11 -5.58
N THR A 54 -6.08 5.18 -5.13
CA THR A 54 -5.68 4.14 -4.16
C THR A 54 -4.58 3.24 -4.72
N VAL A 55 -4.64 2.84 -6.01
CA VAL A 55 -3.53 2.13 -6.67
C VAL A 55 -2.26 2.98 -6.64
N GLY A 56 -2.37 4.25 -7.01
CA GLY A 56 -1.24 5.19 -6.98
C GLY A 56 -0.64 5.36 -5.59
N TYR A 57 -1.46 5.38 -4.53
CA TYR A 57 -0.96 5.44 -3.15
C TYR A 57 -0.21 4.18 -2.76
N CYS A 58 -0.71 3.00 -3.10
CA CYS A 58 -0.01 1.74 -2.82
C CYS A 58 1.37 1.73 -3.51
N MET A 59 1.43 2.07 -4.80
CA MET A 59 2.67 2.13 -5.57
C MET A 59 3.67 3.13 -4.97
N ASN A 60 3.24 4.40 -4.81
CA ASN A 60 4.14 5.46 -4.36
C ASN A 60 4.66 5.20 -2.94
N ALA A 61 3.84 4.65 -2.05
CA ALA A 61 4.24 4.28 -0.69
C ALA A 61 5.26 3.14 -0.71
N ALA A 62 4.98 2.06 -1.47
CA ALA A 62 5.88 0.93 -1.58
C ALA A 62 7.24 1.32 -2.20
N ASP A 63 7.24 2.12 -3.27
CA ASP A 63 8.47 2.58 -3.92
C ASP A 63 9.31 3.47 -2.99
N ALA A 64 8.68 4.40 -2.26
CA ALA A 64 9.37 5.26 -1.31
C ALA A 64 9.99 4.45 -0.16
N LEU A 65 9.26 3.46 0.38
CA LEU A 65 9.78 2.56 1.42
C LEU A 65 10.92 1.68 0.89
N SER A 66 10.80 1.17 -0.34
CA SER A 66 11.84 0.38 -1.01
C SER A 66 13.14 1.18 -1.17
N LEU A 67 13.03 2.47 -1.53
CA LEU A 67 14.18 3.38 -1.60
C LEU A 67 14.85 3.56 -0.23
N LEU A 68 14.08 3.83 0.83
CA LEU A 68 14.64 3.97 2.17
C LEU A 68 15.32 2.68 2.65
N ARG A 69 14.73 1.52 2.33
CA ARG A 69 15.32 0.21 2.62
C ARG A 69 16.63 -0.02 1.86
N ALA A 70 16.70 0.40 0.60
CA ALA A 70 17.93 0.35 -0.19
C ALA A 70 19.02 1.25 0.44
N GLN A 71 18.67 2.46 0.88
CA GLN A 71 19.59 3.36 1.59
C GLN A 71 20.10 2.76 2.91
N ALA A 72 19.27 2.03 3.64
CA ALA A 72 19.69 1.30 4.83
C ALA A 72 20.69 0.16 4.53
N ALA A 73 20.66 -0.40 3.33
CA ALA A 73 21.54 -1.49 2.88
C ALA A 73 22.85 -0.99 2.24
N GLU A 74 22.89 0.25 1.75
CA GLU A 74 24.08 0.84 1.15
C GLU A 74 25.13 1.20 2.21
N ASN A 75 26.05 0.26 2.46
CA ASN A 75 27.24 0.42 3.30
C ASN A 75 28.46 0.98 2.56
N VAL A 76 28.33 1.33 1.28
CA VAL A 76 29.43 1.27 0.30
C VAL A 76 30.56 2.28 0.56
N ASN A 77 30.34 3.34 1.33
CA ASN A 77 31.34 4.40 1.52
C ASN A 77 31.65 4.75 2.99
N GLY A 78 31.29 3.88 3.95
CA GLY A 78 31.50 4.16 5.38
C GLY A 78 30.58 5.25 5.96
N ASN A 79 29.67 5.79 5.16
CA ASN A 79 28.54 6.61 5.60
C ASN A 79 27.33 5.71 5.68
N THR A 80 27.05 5.15 6.86
CA THR A 80 25.74 4.56 7.11
C THR A 80 24.70 5.67 6.98
N ALA A 81 23.63 5.44 6.20
CA ALA A 81 22.47 6.33 6.26
C ALA A 81 22.02 6.43 7.72
N ASP A 82 21.95 7.65 8.25
CA ASP A 82 21.65 7.88 9.65
C ASP A 82 20.30 7.23 10.01
N LEU A 83 20.32 6.31 10.97
CA LEU A 83 19.15 5.50 11.30
C LEU A 83 18.00 6.38 11.80
N ALA A 84 18.30 7.43 12.58
CA ALA A 84 17.28 8.35 13.05
C ALA A 84 16.59 9.07 11.88
N THR A 85 17.36 9.50 10.88
CA THR A 85 16.83 10.10 9.64
C THR A 85 15.96 9.13 8.86
N LEU A 86 16.39 7.87 8.71
CA LEU A 86 15.61 6.82 8.06
C LEU A 86 14.29 6.55 8.79
N ASN A 87 14.34 6.33 10.11
CA ASN A 87 13.16 6.11 10.95
C ASN A 87 12.16 7.28 10.83
N ASN A 88 12.65 8.52 10.94
CA ASN A 88 11.81 9.71 10.82
C ASN A 88 11.18 9.83 9.42
N SER A 89 11.93 9.53 8.37
CA SER A 89 11.43 9.60 6.99
C SER A 89 10.35 8.55 6.74
N ALA A 90 10.59 7.30 7.15
CA ALA A 90 9.64 6.22 6.99
C ALA A 90 8.36 6.46 7.83
N ALA A 91 8.50 6.90 9.08
CA ALA A 91 7.36 7.24 9.92
C ALA A 91 6.49 8.35 9.31
N ARG A 92 7.10 9.43 8.78
CA ARG A 92 6.35 10.52 8.13
C ARG A 92 5.66 10.08 6.84
N LEU A 93 6.27 9.18 6.06
CA LEU A 93 5.62 8.59 4.89
C LEU A 93 4.41 7.76 5.32
N CYS A 94 4.57 6.87 6.30
CA CYS A 94 3.45 6.06 6.82
C CYS A 94 2.31 6.95 7.35
N ASP A 95 2.61 8.02 8.07
CA ASP A 95 1.62 8.98 8.57
C ASP A 95 0.84 9.65 7.42
N TRP A 96 1.56 10.16 6.41
CA TRP A 96 0.95 10.81 5.26
C TRP A 96 0.05 9.86 4.46
N PHE A 97 0.56 8.65 4.16
CA PHE A 97 -0.21 7.67 3.39
C PHE A 97 -1.38 7.10 4.19
N SER A 98 -1.23 6.90 5.51
CA SER A 98 -2.35 6.53 6.40
C SER A 98 -3.51 7.53 6.25
N GLY A 99 -3.23 8.84 6.31
CA GLY A 99 -4.24 9.87 6.07
C GLY A 99 -4.82 9.85 4.64
N ALA A 100 -3.99 9.59 3.62
CA ALA A 100 -4.45 9.50 2.24
C ALA A 100 -5.44 8.32 2.03
N PHE A 101 -5.15 7.16 2.61
CA PHE A 101 -6.02 5.98 2.56
C PHE A 101 -7.32 6.18 3.34
N ASP A 102 -7.29 6.82 4.52
CA ASP A 102 -8.51 7.17 5.26
C ASP A 102 -9.40 8.12 4.44
N VAL A 103 -8.85 9.21 3.92
CA VAL A 103 -9.66 10.24 3.24
C VAL A 103 -10.22 9.73 1.92
N THR A 104 -9.43 8.97 1.15
CA THR A 104 -9.78 8.59 -0.22
C THR A 104 -10.56 7.28 -0.26
N GLY A 105 -10.02 6.23 0.33
CA GLY A 105 -10.57 4.88 0.27
C GLY A 105 -11.41 4.49 1.48
N LYS A 106 -11.29 5.21 2.61
CA LYS A 106 -11.85 4.81 3.92
C LYS A 106 -11.43 3.37 4.27
N MET A 107 -10.15 3.10 4.05
CA MET A 107 -9.53 1.79 4.27
C MET A 107 -9.05 1.72 5.71
N ASP A 108 -9.96 1.38 6.62
CA ASP A 108 -9.72 1.41 8.06
C ASP A 108 -8.56 0.50 8.47
N ASP A 109 -8.49 -0.71 7.91
CA ASP A 109 -7.44 -1.69 8.24
C ASP A 109 -6.08 -1.21 7.75
N THR A 110 -5.99 -0.75 6.49
CA THR A 110 -4.77 -0.18 5.90
C THR A 110 -4.29 1.06 6.66
N THR A 111 -5.23 1.93 7.04
CA THR A 111 -4.94 3.15 7.81
C THR A 111 -4.29 2.79 9.15
N ALA A 112 -4.85 1.78 9.84
CA ALA A 112 -4.36 1.32 11.13
C ALA A 112 -3.00 0.62 11.02
N VAL A 113 -2.78 -0.22 10.00
CA VAL A 113 -1.48 -0.86 9.72
C VAL A 113 -0.39 0.20 9.51
N LEU A 114 -0.65 1.21 8.68
CA LEU A 114 0.34 2.27 8.44
C LEU A 114 0.59 3.13 9.68
N ALA A 115 -0.44 3.46 10.45
CA ALA A 115 -0.28 4.17 11.71
C ALA A 115 0.54 3.36 12.73
N ARG A 116 0.35 2.03 12.78
CA ARG A 116 1.13 1.17 13.65
C ARG A 116 2.58 1.05 13.18
N SER A 117 2.84 0.87 11.89
CA SER A 117 4.20 0.89 11.35
C SER A 117 4.92 2.21 11.65
N ARG A 118 4.23 3.36 11.52
CA ARG A 118 4.75 4.68 11.94
C ARG A 118 5.25 4.66 13.39
N ASP A 119 4.42 4.19 14.31
CA ASP A 119 4.74 4.18 15.74
C ASP A 119 5.91 3.24 16.06
N LEU A 120 6.00 2.12 15.34
CA LEU A 120 7.05 1.13 15.52
C LEU A 120 8.41 1.58 15.01
N TYR A 121 8.48 2.48 14.02
CA TYR A 121 9.76 3.07 13.60
C TYR A 121 10.48 3.84 14.72
N ALA A 122 9.78 4.32 15.74
CA ALA A 122 10.40 4.95 16.92
C ALA A 122 11.13 3.95 17.83
N GLN A 123 10.88 2.64 17.67
CA GLN A 123 11.45 1.56 18.47
C GLN A 123 12.58 0.81 17.73
N VAL A 124 12.87 1.19 16.48
CA VAL A 124 13.91 0.58 15.66
C VAL A 124 15.29 1.09 16.08
N GLU A 125 16.17 0.18 16.49
CA GLU A 125 17.51 0.46 17.00
C GLU A 125 18.63 0.05 16.04
N THR A 126 18.32 -0.77 15.02
CA THR A 126 19.30 -1.22 14.02
C THR A 126 18.81 -1.06 12.59
N HIS A 127 19.74 -0.93 11.64
CA HIS A 127 19.42 -0.95 10.21
C HIS A 127 18.75 -2.24 9.75
N GLU A 128 19.04 -3.36 10.42
CA GLU A 128 18.40 -4.65 10.13
C GLU A 128 16.92 -4.65 10.54
N GLN A 129 16.61 -4.14 11.74
CA GLN A 129 15.23 -3.95 12.20
C GLN A 129 14.48 -2.98 11.28
N PHE A 130 15.14 -1.88 10.89
CA PHE A 130 14.58 -0.92 9.93
C PHE A 130 14.22 -1.60 8.61
N ALA A 131 15.17 -2.35 8.03
CA ALA A 131 14.99 -3.02 6.76
C ALA A 131 13.87 -4.07 6.84
N ALA A 132 13.75 -4.80 7.95
CA ALA A 132 12.71 -5.79 8.17
C ALA A 132 11.31 -5.17 8.25
N LEU A 133 11.10 -4.17 9.14
CA LEU A 133 9.80 -3.49 9.26
C LEU A 133 9.39 -2.80 7.95
N THR A 134 10.36 -2.18 7.27
CA THR A 134 10.12 -1.49 6.00
C THR A 134 9.75 -2.47 4.90
N ARG A 135 10.44 -3.62 4.81
CA ARG A 135 10.09 -4.69 3.88
C ARG A 135 8.70 -5.26 4.16
N ALA A 136 8.34 -5.47 5.42
CA ALA A 136 7.01 -5.98 5.79
C ALA A 136 5.90 -5.02 5.34
N THR A 137 6.09 -3.72 5.60
CA THR A 137 5.16 -2.66 5.21
C THR A 137 5.08 -2.51 3.69
N GLU A 138 6.22 -2.55 2.99
CA GLU A 138 6.31 -2.57 1.52
C GLU A 138 5.52 -3.75 0.93
N ARG A 139 5.75 -4.97 1.42
CA ARG A 139 5.06 -6.16 0.93
C ARG A 139 3.55 -6.07 1.11
N TYR A 140 3.09 -5.61 2.27
CA TYR A 140 1.66 -5.40 2.51
C TYR A 140 1.05 -4.45 1.47
N LEU A 141 1.70 -3.32 1.21
CA LEU A 141 1.24 -2.32 0.22
C LEU A 141 1.25 -2.85 -1.21
N VAL A 142 2.27 -3.62 -1.60
CA VAL A 142 2.36 -4.25 -2.93
C VAL A 142 1.21 -5.26 -3.12
N GLN A 143 0.90 -6.05 -2.10
CA GLN A 143 -0.22 -7.00 -2.18
C GLN A 143 -1.55 -6.28 -2.20
N LEU A 144 -1.70 -5.20 -1.44
CA LEU A 144 -2.88 -4.36 -1.47
C LEU A 144 -3.09 -3.76 -2.86
N GLN A 145 -2.03 -3.25 -3.50
CA GLN A 145 -2.06 -2.71 -4.86
C GLN A 145 -2.70 -3.68 -5.85
N PHE A 146 -2.30 -4.95 -5.81
CA PHE A 146 -2.85 -6.00 -6.68
C PHE A 146 -4.38 -6.10 -6.54
N TRP A 147 -4.89 -6.11 -5.30
CA TRP A 147 -6.32 -6.22 -5.06
C TRP A 147 -7.11 -4.98 -5.47
N VAL A 148 -6.55 -3.79 -5.24
CA VAL A 148 -7.16 -2.52 -5.65
C VAL A 148 -7.19 -2.43 -7.18
N ASP A 149 -6.09 -2.76 -7.86
CA ASP A 149 -5.98 -2.77 -9.32
C ASP A 149 -6.99 -3.72 -9.97
N ARG A 150 -7.18 -4.90 -9.37
CA ARG A 150 -8.17 -5.90 -9.83
C ARG A 150 -9.61 -5.37 -9.86
N GLN A 151 -9.95 -4.35 -9.07
CA GLN A 151 -11.29 -3.77 -9.07
C GLN A 151 -11.49 -2.72 -10.19
N ILE A 152 -10.41 -2.28 -10.83
CA ILE A 152 -10.47 -1.30 -11.91
C ILE A 152 -10.98 -1.99 -13.20
N PRO A 153 -12.00 -1.44 -13.87
CA PRO A 153 -12.53 -2.02 -15.11
C PRO A 153 -11.63 -1.69 -16.31
N TRP A 154 -10.38 -2.16 -16.28
CA TRP A 154 -9.39 -1.92 -17.34
C TRP A 154 -9.89 -2.23 -18.75
N PRO A 155 -10.68 -3.30 -19.01
CA PRO A 155 -11.25 -3.53 -20.33
C PRO A 155 -12.16 -2.39 -20.80
N ALA A 156 -13.06 -1.90 -19.95
CA ALA A 156 -13.97 -0.82 -20.31
C ALA A 156 -13.23 0.52 -20.53
N ILE A 157 -12.16 0.76 -19.77
CA ILE A 157 -11.29 1.93 -19.95
C ILE A 157 -10.51 1.82 -21.26
N SER A 158 -9.95 0.65 -21.55
CA SER A 158 -9.26 0.37 -22.81
C SER A 158 -10.19 0.58 -24.01
N ASP A 159 -11.42 0.07 -23.95
CA ASP A 159 -12.44 0.27 -24.99
C ASP A 159 -12.83 1.75 -25.16
N LEU A 160 -12.88 2.52 -24.07
CA LEU A 160 -13.14 3.96 -24.11
C LEU A 160 -11.99 4.72 -24.78
N VAL A 161 -10.76 4.41 -24.42
CA VAL A 161 -9.55 5.14 -24.86
C VAL A 161 -9.11 4.72 -26.27
N HIS A 162 -9.20 3.43 -26.58
CA HIS A 162 -8.71 2.85 -27.84
C HIS A 162 -9.83 2.43 -28.79
N GLY A 163 -10.99 2.01 -28.27
CA GLY A 163 -12.10 1.53 -29.09
C GLY A 163 -12.79 2.61 -29.92
N TYR A 164 -12.57 3.90 -29.64
CA TYR A 164 -12.98 5.00 -30.54
C TYR A 164 -12.16 4.97 -31.84
N ARG A 165 -10.86 4.68 -31.76
CA ARG A 165 -9.92 4.69 -32.89
C ARG A 165 -10.20 3.54 -33.86
N LEU A 166 -10.48 2.35 -33.34
CA LEU A 166 -10.81 1.16 -34.14
C LEU A 166 -12.18 1.29 -34.83
N ARG A 167 -13.17 1.90 -34.17
CA ARG A 167 -14.51 2.12 -34.76
C ARG A 167 -14.51 3.18 -35.86
N THR A 168 -13.64 4.19 -35.78
CA THR A 168 -13.46 5.16 -36.88
C THR A 168 -12.76 4.55 -38.10
N GLU A 169 -11.99 3.48 -37.95
CA GLU A 169 -11.34 2.77 -39.07
C GLU A 169 -12.29 1.76 -39.76
N THR A 170 -13.29 1.22 -39.05
CA THR A 170 -14.26 0.27 -39.62
C THR A 170 -15.55 0.91 -40.15
N GLY A 171 -15.76 2.22 -39.94
CA GLY A 171 -16.89 2.97 -40.50
C GLY A 171 -18.24 2.75 -39.80
N GLU A 172 -18.28 2.01 -38.70
CA GLU A 172 -19.52 1.82 -37.92
C GLU A 172 -19.73 3.00 -36.96
N THR A 173 -20.70 3.84 -37.29
CA THR A 173 -21.25 4.86 -36.38
C THR A 173 -22.61 4.42 -35.87
N ARG A 174 -22.88 4.77 -34.60
CA ARG A 174 -24.01 4.32 -33.77
C ARG A 174 -25.38 4.61 -34.38
#